data_AF-A0A3D6BW34-F1
#
_entry.id   AF-A0A3D6BW34-F1
#
_cell.length_a   1.000
_cell.length_b   1.000
_cell.length_c   1.000
_cell.angle_alpha   90.00
_cell.angle_beta   90.00
_cell.angle_gamma   90.00
#
_symmetry.space_group_name_H-M   'P 1'
#
loop_
_entity.id
_entity.type
_entity.pdbx_description
1 polymer ?
#
loop_
_entity_poly.entity_id
_entity_poly.type
_entity_poly.pdbx_seq_one_letter_code
_entity_poly.pdbx_strand_id
1 'polypeptide(L)' 'MKFTYQLTDDEGNVSDVAAMSFKKMLKKIDNKKSYNVIYKNKKGNLQNKRIINGKVIYKRQT' A
#
# COMPACT_ATOMS: atom_id res chain seq x y z
N MET A 1 -17.60 3.64 0.82
CA MET A 1 -16.67 3.03 1.78
C MET A 1 -15.23 3.41 1.40
N LYS A 2 -14.51 4.11 2.28
CA LYS A 2 -13.09 4.46 2.11
C LYS A 2 -12.26 3.59 3.04
N PHE A 3 -11.07 3.20 2.57
CA PHE A 3 -10.05 2.52 3.38
C PHE A 3 -8.91 3.49 3.61
N THR A 4 -8.30 3.40 4.79
CA THR A 4 -7.05 4.09 5.12
C THR A 4 -5.90 3.14 4.84
N TYR A 5 -4.93 3.61 4.08
CA TYR A 5 -3.70 2.90 3.75
C TYR A 5 -2.54 3.66 4.37
N GLN A 6 -1.82 3.00 5.26
CA GLN A 6 -0.57 3.53 5.79
C GLN A 6 0.56 3.12 4.85
N LEU A 7 1.25 4.10 4.31
CA LEU A 7 2.38 3.95 3.40
C LEU A 7 3.65 4.30 4.17
N THR A 8 4.66 3.46 4.06
CA THR A 8 6.01 3.75 4.56
C THR A 8 6.97 3.73 3.38
N ASP A 9 7.58 4.86 3.07
CA ASP A 9 8.64 4.98 2.07
C ASP A 9 9.92 4.26 2.55
N ASP A 10 10.85 4.00 1.62
CA ASP A 10 12.16 3.40 1.94
C ASP A 10 13.02 4.30 2.85
N GLU A 11 12.76 5.60 2.85
CA GLU A 11 13.37 6.60 3.76
C GLU A 11 12.76 6.56 5.19
N GLY A 12 11.76 5.72 5.43
CA GLY A 12 11.07 5.63 6.72
C GLY A 12 9.95 6.65 6.93
N ASN A 13 9.68 7.50 5.94
CA ASN A 13 8.58 8.45 5.98
C ASN A 13 7.23 7.72 5.95
N VAL A 14 6.35 8.02 6.91
CA VAL A 14 5.02 7.42 7.03
C VAL A 14 3.96 8.41 6.54
N SER A 15 3.05 7.94 5.69
CA SER A 15 1.96 8.73 5.11
C SER A 15 0.66 7.94 5.10
N ASP A 16 -0.45 8.58 5.49
CA ASP A 16 -1.78 7.99 5.43
C ASP A 16 -2.55 8.44 4.20
N VAL A 17 -2.99 7.49 3.39
CA VAL A 17 -3.78 7.76 2.17
C VAL A 17 -5.15 7.13 2.29
N ALA A 18 -6.20 7.96 2.19
CA ALA A 18 -7.57 7.49 2.09
C ALA A 18 -7.95 7.23 0.61
N ALA A 19 -8.41 6.00 0.33
CA ALA A 19 -8.89 5.62 -1.01
C ALA A 19 -10.03 4.60 -0.97
N MET A 20 -10.86 4.60 -2.01
CA MET A 20 -11.99 3.67 -2.14
C MET A 20 -11.55 2.22 -2.36
N SER A 21 -10.35 2.01 -2.93
CA SER A 21 -9.79 0.70 -3.22
C SER A 21 -8.28 0.80 -3.34
N PHE A 22 -7.60 -0.34 -3.21
CA PHE A 22 -6.15 -0.43 -3.33
C PHE A 22 -5.66 0.10 -4.70
N LYS A 23 -6.37 -0.24 -5.79
CA LYS A 23 -6.08 0.27 -7.14
C LYS A 23 -6.19 1.79 -7.25
N LYS A 24 -7.10 2.43 -6.52
CA LYS A 24 -7.20 3.90 -6.47
C LYS A 24 -6.10 4.52 -5.61
N MET A 25 -5.66 3.84 -4.56
CA MET A 25 -4.49 4.28 -3.79
C MET A 25 -3.21 4.23 -4.64
N LEU A 26 -3.00 3.17 -5.43
CA LEU A 26 -1.85 3.07 -6.34
C LEU A 26 -1.75 4.23 -7.35
N LYS A 27 -2.88 4.83 -7.73
CA LYS A 27 -2.89 6.00 -8.63
C LYS A 27 -2.50 7.31 -7.94
N LYS A 28 -2.46 7.35 -6.62
CA LYS A 28 -2.15 8.55 -5.82
C LYS A 28 -0.70 8.59 -5.33
N ILE A 29 0.00 7.47 -5.39
CA ILE A 29 1.39 7.35 -4.92
C ILE A 29 2.36 7.56 -6.10
N ASP A 30 3.61 7.88 -5.79
CA ASP A 30 4.65 8.00 -6.81
C ASP A 30 5.09 6.60 -7.28
N ASN A 31 4.76 6.25 -8.52
CA ASN A 31 5.12 4.95 -9.07
C ASN A 31 6.62 4.72 -9.18
N LYS A 32 7.50 5.72 -9.00
CA LYS A 32 8.96 5.53 -9.00
C LYS A 32 9.50 5.10 -7.64
N LYS A 33 8.74 5.31 -6.56
CA LYS A 33 9.16 5.00 -5.20
C LYS A 33 8.75 3.60 -4.76
N SER A 34 9.40 3.14 -3.70
CA SER A 34 9.08 1.90 -3.01
C SER A 34 8.29 2.21 -1.75
N TYR A 35 7.17 1.52 -1.56
CA TYR A 35 6.30 1.69 -0.41
C TYR A 35 6.02 0.36 0.26
N ASN A 36 6.06 0.34 1.59
CA ASN A 36 5.41 -0.68 2.38
C ASN A 36 4.00 -0.21 2.75
N VAL A 37 2.98 -0.99 2.39
CA VAL A 37 1.58 -0.61 2.55
C VAL A 37 0.90 -1.52 3.55
N ILE A 38 0.35 -0.93 4.60
CA ILE A 38 -0.45 -1.61 5.61
C ILE A 38 -1.88 -1.07 5.56
N TYR A 39 -2.86 -1.99 5.46
CA TYR A 39 -4.27 -1.61 5.47
C TYR A 39 -5.16 -2.75 5.95
N LYS A 40 -6.38 -2.42 6.41
CA LYS A 40 -7.43 -3.39 6.73
C LYS A 40 -8.34 -3.56 5.51
N ASN A 41 -8.53 -4.79 5.04
CA ASN A 41 -9.39 -5.05 3.89
C ASN A 41 -10.89 -5.04 4.27
N LYS A 42 -11.78 -5.21 3.27
CA LYS A 42 -13.24 -5.30 3.46
C LYS A 42 -13.69 -6.36 4.48
N LYS A 43 -12.91 -7.43 4.62
CA LYS A 43 -13.19 -8.56 5.54
C LYS A 43 -12.63 -8.32 6.94
N GLY A 44 -12.00 -7.17 7.17
CA GLY A 44 -11.38 -6.86 8.46
C GLY A 44 -9.97 -7.44 8.65
N ASN A 45 -9.40 -8.10 7.65
CA ASN A 45 -8.06 -8.68 7.77
C ASN A 45 -7.01 -7.62 7.48
N LEU A 46 -5.99 -7.55 8.33
CA LEU A 46 -4.81 -6.75 8.06
C LEU A 46 -4.09 -7.30 6.82
N GLN A 47 -3.60 -6.40 5.98
CA GLN A 47 -2.85 -6.70 4.78
C GLN A 47 -1.57 -5.90 4.84
N ASN A 48 -0.47 -6.55 4.48
CA ASN A 48 0.83 -5.94 4.30
C ASN A 48 1.28 -6.24 2.86
N LYS A 49 1.55 -5.20 2.08
CA LYS A 49 1.96 -5.29 0.68
C LYS A 49 3.14 -4.38 0.44
N ARG A 50 4.20 -4.91 -0.18
CA ARG A 50 5.30 -4.10 -0.68
C ARG A 50 5.02 -3.69 -2.13
N ILE A 51 5.18 -2.42 -2.43
CA ILE A 51 5.09 -1.85 -3.77
C ILE A 51 6.49 -1.39 -4.16
N ILE A 52 6.96 -1.80 -5.33
CA ILE A 52 8.22 -1.33 -5.90
C ILE A 52 7.94 -0.93 -7.34
N ASN A 53 8.33 0.28 -7.71
CA ASN A 53 8.14 0.82 -9.05
C ASN A 53 6.67 0.69 -9.54
N GLY A 54 5.71 1.03 -8.67
CA GLY A 54 4.27 0.94 -8.94
C GLY A 54 3.68 -0.47 -9.02
N LYS A 55 4.49 -1.53 -8.85
CA LYS A 55 4.06 -2.93 -8.89
C LYS A 55 4.03 -3.54 -7.50
N VAL A 56 2.98 -4.30 -7.21
CA VAL A 56 2.86 -5.06 -5.97
C VAL A 56 3.76 -6.28 -6.05
N ILE A 57 4.70 -6.41 -5.11
CA ILE A 57 5.51 -7.61 -4.96
C ILE A 57 4.87 -8.49 -3.90
N TYR A 58 4.48 -9.69 -4.33
CA TYR A 58 4.05 -10.76 -3.43
C TYR A 58 5.30 -11.54 -3.02
N LYS A 59 5.58 -11.66 -1.71
CA LYS A 59 6.59 -12.59 -1.26
C LYS A 59 6.14 -14.01 -1.67
N ARG A 60 6.91 -14.70 -2.50
CA ARG A 60 6.78 -16.15 -2.67
C ARG A 60 7.19 -16.77 -1.35
N GLN A 61 6.27 -17.46 -0.67
CA GLN A 61 6.66 -18.40 0.37
C GLN A 61 7.49 -19.47 -0.35
N THR A 62 8.75 -19.59 0.02
CA THR A 62 9.64 -20.69 -0.38
C THR A 62 9.60 -21.72 0.72
#